data_AF-A0A8J2PMU2-F1
#
_entry.id   AF-A0A8J2PMU2-F1
#
_cell.length_a   1.000
_cell.length_b   1.000
_cell.length_c   1.000
_cell.angle_alpha   90.00
_cell.angle_beta   90.00
_cell.angle_gamma   90.00
#
_symmetry.space_group_name_H-M   'P 1'
#
loop_
_entity.id
_entity.type
_entity.pdbx_description
1 polymer ?
#
loop_
_entity_poly.entity_id
_entity_poly.type
_entity_poly.pdbx_seq_one_letter_code
_entity_poly.pdbx_strand_id
1 'polypeptide(L)'
;QGWTEDFDWYILTVVNPDGFAYTKSTDRLWRKTRTPGTLCKGTDANRNFDFHWRGGGSSTNPCSETYSGPGVFSEPETQAIRDF
;
A
#
# COMPACT_ATOMS: atom_id res chain seq x y z
N GLN A 1 18.22 -26.63 -17.98
CA GLN A 1 17.51 -26.06 -16.83
C GLN A 1 17.36 -24.58 -17.07
N GLY A 2 16.12 -24.12 -17.03
CA GLY A 2 15.72 -22.73 -17.27
C GLY A 2 15.08 -22.10 -16.04
N TRP A 3 15.00 -20.77 -16.04
CA TRP A 3 14.46 -19.97 -14.93
C TRP A 3 13.06 -20.37 -14.45
N THR A 4 12.26 -21.05 -15.28
CA THR A 4 10.92 -21.54 -14.92
C THR A 4 10.92 -22.91 -14.25
N GLU A 5 12.03 -23.64 -14.30
CA GLU A 5 12.21 -24.97 -13.70
C GLU A 5 12.92 -24.87 -12.35
N ASP A 6 13.75 -23.84 -12.16
CA ASP A 6 14.64 -23.68 -11.01
C ASP A 6 14.08 -22.73 -9.93
N PHE A 7 13.01 -21.98 -10.20
CA PHE A 7 12.45 -20.97 -9.29
C PHE A 7 10.93 -21.01 -9.23
N ASP A 8 10.40 -20.76 -8.04
CA ASP A 8 9.00 -20.42 -7.83
C ASP A 8 8.77 -18.92 -8.03
N TRP A 9 7.77 -18.58 -8.83
CA TRP A 9 7.43 -17.20 -9.16
C TRP A 9 6.11 -16.81 -8.48
N TYR A 10 6.20 -15.98 -7.45
CA TYR A 10 5.02 -15.42 -6.77
C TYR A 10 4.65 -14.07 -7.39
N ILE A 11 3.51 -14.03 -8.07
CA ILE A 11 3.05 -12.84 -8.81
C ILE A 11 1.76 -12.32 -8.17
N LEU A 12 1.87 -11.24 -7.39
CA LEU A 12 0.72 -10.52 -6.84
C LEU A 12 0.29 -9.41 -7.81
N THR A 13 -0.76 -9.65 -8.58
CA THR A 13 -1.18 -8.78 -9.69
C THR A 13 -1.82 -7.47 -9.23
N VAL A 14 -2.52 -7.48 -8.09
CA VAL A 14 -3.16 -6.28 -7.51
C VAL A 14 -2.93 -6.28 -6.00
N VAL A 15 -1.92 -5.51 -5.57
CA VAL A 15 -1.54 -5.39 -4.16
C VAL A 15 -2.54 -4.56 -3.34
N ASN A 16 -3.20 -3.58 -3.97
CA ASN A 16 -4.18 -2.68 -3.36
C ASN A 16 -5.53 -2.82 -4.09
N PRO A 17 -6.30 -3.90 -3.81
CA PRO A 17 -7.55 -4.18 -4.52
C PRO A 17 -8.62 -3.11 -4.29
N ASP A 18 -8.74 -2.59 -3.05
CA ASP A 18 -9.74 -1.58 -2.72
C ASP A 18 -9.46 -0.25 -3.42
N GLY A 19 -8.20 0.19 -3.42
CA GLY A 19 -7.76 1.37 -4.14
C GLY A 19 -7.97 1.20 -5.65
N PHE A 20 -7.62 0.04 -6.20
CA PHE A 20 -7.86 -0.28 -7.61
C PHE A 20 -9.34 -0.20 -7.98
N ALA A 21 -10.23 -0.81 -7.20
CA ALA A 21 -11.67 -0.74 -7.41
C ALA A 21 -12.17 0.72 -7.36
N TYR A 22 -11.66 1.52 -6.41
CA TYR A 22 -12.01 2.93 -6.28
C TYR A 22 -11.57 3.77 -7.49
N THR A 23 -10.48 3.40 -8.17
CA THR A 23 -10.09 4.02 -9.45
C THR A 23 -11.08 3.80 -10.58
N LYS A 24 -11.86 2.72 -10.50
CA LYS A 24 -12.87 2.37 -11.51
C LYS A 24 -14.22 2.98 -11.19
N SER A 25 -14.54 3.18 -9.92
CA SER A 25 -15.85 3.63 -9.48
C SER A 25 -15.95 5.13 -9.19
N THR A 26 -14.87 5.78 -8.75
CA THR A 26 -14.99 7.10 -8.11
C THR A 26 -13.88 8.07 -8.48
N ASP A 27 -12.62 7.73 -8.21
CA ASP A 27 -11.48 8.62 -8.48
C ASP A 27 -10.39 7.88 -9.24
N ARG A 28 -10.33 8.13 -10.54
CA ARG A 28 -9.41 7.49 -11.48
C ARG A 28 -7.94 7.64 -11.09
N LEU A 29 -7.57 8.66 -10.33
CA LEU A 29 -6.20 8.97 -9.93
C LEU A 29 -5.88 8.54 -8.49
N TRP A 30 -6.81 7.88 -7.80
CA TRP A 30 -6.58 7.39 -6.45
C TRP A 30 -5.40 6.42 -6.37
N ARG A 31 -4.52 6.60 -5.39
CA ARG A 31 -3.33 5.75 -5.21
C ARG A 31 -3.21 5.07 -3.84
N LYS A 32 -3.87 5.59 -2.82
CA LYS A 32 -3.74 5.09 -1.43
C LYS A 32 -4.55 3.82 -1.22
N THR A 33 -4.36 3.15 -0.10
CA THR A 33 -5.30 2.12 0.39
C THR A 33 -6.68 2.74 0.67
N ARG A 34 -7.65 1.94 1.12
CA ARG A 34 -9.00 2.43 1.46
C ARG A 34 -9.38 2.27 2.93
N THR A 35 -8.39 2.04 3.79
CA THR A 35 -8.56 2.03 5.25
C THR A 35 -9.35 3.25 5.70
N PRO A 36 -10.45 3.06 6.46
CA PRO A 36 -11.26 4.17 6.95
C PRO A 36 -10.45 5.15 7.79
N GLY A 37 -10.74 6.44 7.65
CA GLY A 37 -10.19 7.50 8.49
C GLY A 37 -11.23 8.56 8.76
N THR A 38 -11.04 9.33 9.83
CA THR A 38 -12.02 10.32 10.31
C THR A 38 -12.20 11.50 9.36
N LEU A 39 -11.10 11.98 8.76
CA LEU A 39 -11.12 13.11 7.81
C LEU A 39 -10.76 12.66 6.39
N CYS A 40 -9.69 11.90 6.26
CA CYS A 40 -9.16 11.42 4.99
C CYS A 40 -8.93 9.91 5.07
N LYS A 41 -9.14 9.22 3.95
CA LYS A 41 -9.07 7.76 3.87
C LYS A 41 -7.74 7.32 3.27
N GLY A 42 -7.27 6.16 3.72
CA GLY A 42 -6.15 5.46 3.15
C GLY A 42 -4.77 6.01 3.50
N THR A 43 -3.82 5.10 3.43
CA THR A 43 -2.39 5.27 3.62
C THR A 43 -1.69 5.03 2.28
N ASP A 44 -0.56 5.70 2.05
CA ASP A 44 0.35 5.31 0.98
C ASP A 44 1.03 3.98 1.33
N ALA A 45 0.60 2.89 0.69
CA ALA A 45 1.15 1.56 0.93
C ALA A 45 2.68 1.51 0.76
N ASN A 46 3.24 2.32 -0.16
CA ASN A 46 4.68 2.40 -0.40
C ASN A 46 5.43 3.34 0.57
N ARG A 47 4.78 3.82 1.63
CA ARG A 47 5.38 4.53 2.78
C ARG A 47 5.05 3.86 4.11
N ASN A 48 4.44 2.69 4.06
CA ASN A 48 3.93 2.00 5.24
C ASN A 48 4.80 0.80 5.68
N PHE A 49 5.88 0.51 4.97
CA PHE A 49 6.84 -0.53 5.37
C PHE A 49 7.79 -0.04 6.47
N ASP A 50 8.33 -0.96 7.27
CA ASP A 50 9.32 -0.68 8.33
C ASP A 50 10.75 -0.48 7.79
N PHE A 51 10.88 0.33 6.75
CA PHE A 51 12.17 0.74 6.20
C PHE A 51 12.21 2.26 6.14
N HIS A 52 12.98 2.87 7.06
CA HIS A 52 13.01 4.32 7.25
C HIS A 52 11.61 4.94 7.35
N TRP A 53 10.70 4.28 8.08
CA TRP A 53 9.32 4.74 8.23
C TRP A 53 9.27 6.16 8.82
N ARG A 54 8.44 7.01 8.21
CA ARG A 54 8.39 8.46 8.50
C ARG A 54 9.70 9.22 8.29
N GLY A 55 10.64 8.66 7.53
CA GLY A 55 11.79 9.38 6.99
C GLY A 55 11.40 10.42 5.94
N GLY A 56 12.40 11.04 5.34
CA GLY A 56 12.23 12.02 4.26
C GLY A 56 11.40 11.47 3.09
N GLY A 57 10.52 12.29 2.52
CA GLY A 57 9.66 11.88 1.39
C GLY A 57 8.36 11.18 1.78
N SER A 58 7.96 11.24 3.05
CA SER A 58 6.67 10.78 3.56
C SER A 58 5.95 11.92 4.31
N SER A 59 4.65 11.74 4.58
CA SER A 59 3.85 12.69 5.37
C SER A 59 3.23 12.03 6.59
N THR A 60 3.01 12.83 7.63
CA THR A 60 2.21 12.48 8.81
C THR A 60 0.78 13.02 8.71
N ASN A 61 0.46 13.83 7.70
CA ASN A 61 -0.88 14.34 7.45
C ASN A 61 -1.74 13.24 6.78
N PRO A 62 -2.84 12.77 7.39
CA PRO A 62 -3.71 11.74 6.81
C PRO A 62 -4.29 12.07 5.43
N CYS A 63 -4.40 13.37 5.11
CA CYS A 63 -4.90 13.86 3.84
C CYS A 63 -3.84 13.96 2.74
N SER A 64 -2.57 13.77 3.09
CA SER A 64 -1.51 13.74 2.10
C SER A 64 -1.59 12.48 1.24
N GLU A 65 -1.25 12.60 -0.04
CA GLU A 65 -1.03 11.47 -0.92
C GLU A 65 0.13 10.58 -0.47
N THR A 66 1.11 11.12 0.28
CA THR A 66 2.26 10.38 0.81
C THR A 66 2.13 10.06 2.30
N TYR A 67 0.90 10.02 2.83
CA TYR A 67 0.64 9.66 4.22
C TYR A 67 1.20 8.28 4.55
N SER A 68 2.07 8.20 5.57
CA SER A 68 2.78 6.98 5.98
C SER A 68 1.95 6.02 6.83
N GLY A 69 0.75 6.42 7.25
CA GLY A 69 -0.12 5.63 8.12
C GLY A 69 0.10 5.94 9.61
N PRO A 70 -0.76 5.38 10.49
CA PRO A 70 -0.63 5.53 11.94
C PRO A 70 0.56 4.75 12.53
N GLY A 71 1.03 3.70 11.87
CA GLY A 71 2.14 2.86 12.28
C GLY A 71 2.79 2.15 11.08
N VAL A 72 3.95 1.54 11.29
CA VAL A 72 4.52 0.58 10.33
C VAL A 72 3.57 -0.59 10.14
N PHE A 73 3.42 -1.05 8.91
CA PHE A 73 2.51 -2.14 8.53
C PHE A 73 1.10 -1.95 9.12
N SER A 74 0.57 -0.73 9.11
CA SER A 74 -0.78 -0.46 9.58
C SER A 74 -1.86 -0.93 8.60
N GLU A 75 -1.50 -1.12 7.33
CA GLU A 75 -2.43 -1.53 6.30
C GLU A 75 -2.46 -3.06 6.15
N PRO A 76 -3.64 -3.68 6.02
CA PRO A 76 -3.73 -5.13 5.83
C PRO A 76 -2.99 -5.60 4.56
N GLU A 77 -2.94 -4.78 3.51
CA GLU A 77 -2.23 -5.09 2.27
C GLU A 77 -0.70 -5.17 2.48
N THR A 78 -0.12 -4.29 3.30
CA THR A 78 1.32 -4.31 3.58
C THR A 78 1.67 -5.39 4.60
N GLN A 79 0.78 -5.68 5.56
CA GLN A 79 0.90 -6.83 6.45
C GLN A 79 0.91 -8.15 5.67
N ALA A 80 0.00 -8.31 4.70
CA ALA A 80 -0.08 -9.52 3.89
C ALA A 80 1.21 -9.79 3.11
N ILE A 81 1.91 -8.75 2.63
CA ILE A 81 3.22 -8.90 1.97
C ILE A 81 4.33 -9.24 2.98
N ARG A 82 4.31 -8.62 4.17
CA ARG A 82 5.31 -8.88 5.22
C ARG A 82 5.23 -10.32 5.75
N ASP A 83 4.01 -10.83 5.86
CA ASP A 83 3.71 -12.11 6.50
C ASP A 83 3.72 -13.29 5.51
N PHE A 84 3.86 -13.01 4.21
CA PHE A 84 4.02 -14.01 3.13
C PHE A 84 5.46 -14.52 3.07
#